data_AF-X1VYF8-F1
#
_entry.id   AF-X1VYF8-F1
#
_cell.length_a   1.000
_cell.length_b   1.000
_cell.length_c   1.000
_cell.angle_alpha   90.00
_cell.angle_beta   90.00
_cell.angle_gamma   90.00
#
_symmetry.space_group_name_H-M   'P 1'
#
loop_
_entity.id
_entity.type
_entity.pdbx_description
1 polymer ?
#
loop_
_entity_poly.entity_id
_entity_poly.type
_entity_poly.pdbx_seq_one_letter_code
_entity_poly.pdbx_strand_id
1 'polypeptide(L)'
;ARVNQIKTQIETTTSDYDKEKLQERLAKLSGGVAVCYIGAASEMEMKEKKDRVDDALNATRAAVEEGIIPGGGVAYIRAINALDKLKGENDDENTGIAIVKRALEEPIRQIVYFSP
;
A
#
# COMPACT_ATOMS: atom_id res chain seq x y z
N ALA A 1 -5.42 30.03 -15.49
CA ALA A 1 -4.22 30.90 -15.43
C ALA A 1 -2.99 30.18 -14.87
N ARG A 2 -3.02 29.67 -13.62
CA ARG A 2 -1.83 29.10 -12.97
C ARG A 2 -1.31 27.79 -13.58
N VAL A 3 -2.20 26.89 -14.00
CA VAL A 3 -1.85 25.60 -14.66
C VAL A 3 -1.08 25.84 -15.97
N ASN A 4 -1.52 26.79 -16.80
CA ASN A 4 -0.86 27.09 -18.07
C ASN A 4 0.55 27.68 -17.87
N GLN A 5 0.75 28.54 -16.87
CA GLN A 5 2.08 29.07 -16.52
C GLN A 5 3.06 27.94 -16.15
N ILE A 6 2.61 26.96 -15.37
CA ILE A 6 3.45 25.83 -14.95
C ILE A 6 3.77 24.91 -16.15
N LYS A 7 2.82 24.69 -17.07
CA LYS A 7 3.08 23.94 -18.31
C LYS A 7 4.18 24.59 -19.14
N THR A 8 4.12 25.90 -19.35
CA THR A 8 5.18 26.64 -20.07
C THR A 8 6.53 26.56 -19.36
N GLN A 9 6.56 26.63 -18.02
CA GLN A 9 7.79 26.52 -17.24
C GLN A 9 8.44 25.13 -17.31
N ILE A 10 7.65 24.06 -17.47
CA ILE A 10 8.13 22.68 -17.67
C ILE A 10 8.82 22.56 -19.03
N GLU A 11 8.28 23.21 -20.07
CA GLU A 11 8.84 23.17 -21.43
C GLU A 11 10.15 23.95 -21.57
N THR A 12 10.30 25.07 -20.85
CA THR A 12 11.50 25.92 -20.91
C THR A 12 12.62 25.49 -19.97
N THR A 13 12.36 24.58 -19.02
CA THR A 13 13.32 24.11 -18.03
C THR A 13 14.21 23.01 -18.60
N THR A 14 15.52 23.15 -18.43
CA THR A 14 16.54 22.15 -18.85
C THR A 14 17.00 21.23 -17.71
N SER A 15 16.57 21.51 -16.48
CA SER A 15 16.89 20.72 -15.27
C SER A 15 15.81 19.66 -15.05
N ASP A 16 16.21 18.39 -15.05
CA ASP A 16 15.28 17.27 -14.81
C ASP A 16 14.65 17.33 -13.42
N TYR A 17 15.43 17.77 -12.41
CA TYR A 17 14.95 17.99 -11.04
C TYR A 17 13.82 19.03 -10.98
N ASP A 18 13.98 20.16 -11.67
CA ASP A 18 12.97 21.22 -11.68
C ASP A 18 11.73 20.83 -12.49
N LYS A 19 11.91 20.05 -13.58
CA LYS A 19 10.80 19.46 -14.33
C LYS A 19 9.95 18.55 -13.46
N GLU A 20 10.57 17.67 -12.69
CA GLU A 20 9.88 16.73 -11.80
C GLU A 20 9.07 17.47 -10.73
N LYS A 21 9.67 18.48 -10.07
CA LYS A 21 8.99 19.32 -9.07
C LYS A 21 7.83 20.13 -9.66
N LEU A 22 7.97 20.65 -10.87
CA LEU A 22 6.90 21.39 -11.55
C LEU A 22 5.77 20.46 -11.99
N GLN A 23 6.07 19.23 -12.43
CA GLN A 23 5.07 18.21 -12.74
C GLN A 23 4.27 17.79 -11.51
N GLU A 24 4.91 17.58 -10.35
CA GLU A 24 4.20 17.28 -9.09
C GLU A 24 3.20 18.40 -8.73
N ARG A 25 3.61 19.66 -8.89
CA ARG A 25 2.74 20.82 -8.60
C ARG A 25 1.62 20.96 -9.61
N LEU A 26 1.90 20.70 -10.90
CA LEU A 26 0.89 20.67 -11.95
C LEU A 26 -0.17 19.62 -11.61
N ALA A 27 0.24 18.40 -11.29
CA ALA A 27 -0.64 17.30 -10.94
C ALA A 27 -1.54 17.64 -9.75
N LYS A 28 -1.01 18.27 -8.70
CA LYS A 28 -1.80 18.73 -7.55
C LYS A 28 -2.83 19.82 -7.90
N LEU A 29 -2.49 20.72 -8.84
CA LEU A 29 -3.36 21.82 -9.24
C LEU A 29 -4.40 21.43 -10.29
N SER A 30 -4.08 20.49 -11.18
CA SER A 30 -4.99 20.01 -12.24
C SER A 30 -5.80 18.77 -11.84
N GLY A 31 -5.32 17.99 -10.88
CA GLY A 31 -5.90 16.69 -10.49
C GLY A 31 -7.26 16.80 -9.81
N GLY A 32 -7.65 17.97 -9.31
CA GLY A 32 -8.90 18.16 -8.58
C GLY A 32 -8.98 17.31 -7.31
N VAL A 33 -10.15 17.31 -6.67
CA VAL A 33 -10.44 16.46 -5.51
C VAL A 33 -11.77 15.76 -5.78
N ALA A 34 -11.73 14.43 -5.84
CA ALA A 34 -12.95 13.62 -5.89
C ALA A 34 -13.50 13.48 -4.46
N VAL A 35 -14.80 13.76 -4.28
CA VAL A 35 -15.50 13.62 -3.01
C VAL A 35 -16.57 12.55 -3.15
N CYS A 36 -16.48 11.48 -2.36
CA CYS A 36 -17.51 10.45 -2.28
C CYS A 36 -18.50 10.76 -1.15
N TYR A 37 -19.78 10.88 -1.50
CA TYR A 37 -20.87 11.04 -0.54
C TYR A 37 -21.48 9.68 -0.21
N ILE A 38 -21.46 9.32 1.07
CA ILE A 38 -21.88 7.99 1.53
C ILE A 38 -23.24 8.12 2.21
N GLY A 39 -24.27 7.53 1.60
CA GLY A 39 -25.63 7.51 2.12
C GLY A 39 -25.95 6.25 2.91
N ALA A 40 -26.74 6.40 3.98
CA ALA A 40 -27.31 5.29 4.73
C ALA A 40 -28.65 5.68 5.37
N ALA A 41 -29.41 4.69 5.87
CA ALA A 41 -30.73 4.90 6.46
C ALA A 41 -30.66 5.46 7.89
N SER A 42 -29.56 5.23 8.60
CA SER A 42 -29.29 5.76 9.94
C SER A 42 -27.88 6.32 10.06
N GLU A 43 -27.64 7.16 11.08
CA GLU A 43 -26.32 7.73 11.36
C GLU A 43 -25.27 6.66 11.67
N MET A 44 -25.65 5.61 12.44
CA MET A 44 -24.74 4.51 12.75
C MET A 44 -24.31 3.75 11.50
N GLU A 45 -25.25 3.43 10.60
CA GLU A 45 -24.91 2.77 9.34
C GLU A 45 -24.08 3.66 8.41
N MET A 46 -24.34 4.98 8.41
CA MET A 46 -23.55 5.93 7.61
C MET A 46 -22.10 5.91 8.06
N LYS A 47 -21.86 5.90 9.37
CA LYS A 47 -20.51 5.87 9.93
C LYS A 47 -19.79 4.56 9.61
N GLU A 48 -20.45 3.42 9.77
CA GLU A 48 -19.89 2.11 9.45
C GLU A 48 -19.53 1.98 7.95
N LYS A 49 -20.45 2.40 7.06
CA LYS A 49 -20.17 2.39 5.62
C LYS A 49 -19.06 3.35 5.25
N LYS A 50 -18.97 4.50 5.92
CA LYS A 50 -17.89 5.45 5.70
C LYS A 50 -16.54 4.83 6.03
N ASP A 51 -16.40 4.25 7.23
CA ASP A 51 -15.16 3.61 7.66
C ASP A 51 -14.77 2.48 6.68
N ARG A 52 -15.74 1.68 6.21
CA ARG A 52 -15.51 0.62 5.22
C ARG A 52 -15.03 1.14 3.86
N VAL A 53 -15.56 2.27 3.39
CA VAL A 53 -15.15 2.89 2.13
C VAL A 53 -13.76 3.51 2.26
N ASP A 54 -13.47 4.15 3.40
CA ASP A 54 -12.15 4.72 3.67
C ASP A 54 -11.07 3.60 3.71
N ASP A 55 -11.37 2.47 4.37
CA ASP A 55 -10.49 1.29 4.38
C ASP A 55 -10.25 0.73 2.96
N ALA A 56 -11.32 0.58 2.17
CA ALA A 56 -11.22 0.09 0.80
C ALA A 56 -10.42 1.04 -0.10
N LEU A 57 -10.59 2.36 0.05
CA LEU A 57 -9.83 3.36 -0.68
C LEU A 57 -8.35 3.27 -0.36
N ASN A 58 -7.99 3.12 0.91
CA ASN A 58 -6.60 2.99 1.32
C ASN A 58 -5.97 1.69 0.82
N ALA A 59 -6.70 0.57 0.90
CA ALA A 59 -6.25 -0.73 0.41
C ALA A 59 -6.03 -0.74 -1.12
N THR A 60 -6.96 -0.15 -1.87
CA THR A 60 -6.84 -0.06 -3.34
C THR A 60 -5.71 0.86 -3.76
N ARG A 61 -5.46 1.95 -3.02
CA ARG A 61 -4.32 2.83 -3.27
C ARG A 61 -2.98 2.10 -3.08
N ALA A 62 -2.82 1.36 -1.98
CA ALA A 62 -1.63 0.53 -1.76
C ALA A 62 -1.46 -0.55 -2.86
N ALA A 63 -2.56 -1.18 -3.27
CA ALA A 63 -2.54 -2.16 -4.34
C ALA A 63 -2.11 -1.59 -5.71
N VAL A 64 -2.40 -0.32 -5.98
CA VAL A 64 -1.94 0.37 -7.21
C VAL A 64 -0.45 0.70 -7.14
N GLU A 65 0.08 1.02 -5.96
CA GLU A 65 1.48 1.41 -5.76
C GLU A 65 2.44 0.21 -5.78
N GLU A 66 2.11 -0.88 -5.06
CA GLU A 66 3.02 -2.03 -4.88
C GLU A 66 2.52 -3.33 -5.55
N GLY A 67 1.30 -3.33 -6.08
CA GLY A 67 0.65 -4.51 -6.65
C GLY A 67 -0.11 -5.35 -5.63
N ILE A 68 -0.52 -6.55 -6.05
CA ILE A 68 -1.30 -7.48 -5.22
C ILE A 68 -0.65 -8.87 -5.17
N ILE A 69 -0.85 -9.55 -4.05
CA ILE A 69 -0.36 -10.91 -3.82
C ILE A 69 -1.48 -11.80 -3.26
N PRO A 70 -1.37 -13.14 -3.33
CA PRO A 70 -2.36 -14.04 -2.75
C PRO A 70 -2.55 -13.80 -1.25
N GLY A 71 -3.80 -13.57 -0.84
CA GLY A 71 -4.18 -13.35 0.55
C GLY A 71 -4.21 -14.63 1.41
N GLY A 72 -4.89 -14.57 2.56
CA GLY A 72 -5.09 -15.72 3.45
C GLY A 72 -3.80 -16.26 4.09
N GLY A 73 -2.75 -15.43 4.20
CA GLY A 73 -1.44 -15.84 4.71
C GLY A 73 -0.59 -16.67 3.73
N VAL A 74 -1.10 -16.99 2.53
CA VAL A 74 -0.37 -17.80 1.53
C VAL A 74 0.88 -17.10 1.02
N ALA A 75 0.84 -15.77 0.86
CA ALA A 75 2.01 -14.99 0.50
C ALA A 75 3.19 -15.20 1.45
N TYR A 76 2.94 -15.25 2.76
CA TYR A 76 3.99 -15.45 3.76
C TYR A 76 4.60 -16.85 3.66
N ILE A 77 3.78 -17.88 3.48
CA ILE A 77 4.28 -19.26 3.28
C ILE A 77 5.19 -19.35 2.05
N ARG A 78 4.81 -18.68 0.95
CA ARG A 78 5.65 -18.64 -0.25
C ARG A 78 6.96 -17.89 -0.03
N ALA A 79 6.98 -16.88 0.84
CA ALA A 79 8.16 -16.10 1.18
C ALA A 79 9.18 -16.89 2.03
N ILE A 80 8.74 -17.88 2.82
CA ILE A 80 9.64 -18.72 3.65
C ILE A 80 10.73 -19.40 2.80
N ASN A 81 10.40 -19.85 1.59
CA ASN A 81 11.37 -20.47 0.67
C ASN A 81 12.55 -19.54 0.33
N ALA A 82 12.37 -18.21 0.40
CA ALA A 82 13.46 -17.27 0.21
C ALA A 82 14.41 -17.23 1.41
N LEU A 83 13.88 -17.41 2.63
CA LEU A 83 14.65 -17.45 3.88
C LEU A 83 15.44 -18.76 4.03
N ASP A 84 15.11 -19.83 3.31
CA ASP A 84 15.91 -21.07 3.29
C ASP A 84 17.29 -20.88 2.66
N LYS A 85 17.45 -19.87 1.83
CA LYS A 85 18.72 -19.52 1.19
C LYS A 85 19.59 -18.60 2.05
N LEU A 86 19.03 -18.04 3.12
CA LEU A 86 19.72 -17.11 4.01
C LEU A 86 20.45 -17.88 5.10
N LYS A 87 21.73 -17.54 5.31
CA LYS A 87 22.55 -18.05 6.42
C LYS A 87 23.10 -16.87 7.19
N GLY A 88 22.92 -16.87 8.50
CA GLY A 88 23.52 -15.87 9.40
C GLY A 88 25.02 -16.12 9.57
N GLU A 89 25.72 -15.09 10.05
CA GLU A 89 27.15 -15.15 10.34
C GLU A 89 27.45 -15.92 11.63
N ASN A 90 26.47 -16.04 12.53
CA ASN A 90 26.56 -16.74 13.80
C ASN A 90 25.25 -17.48 14.17
N ASP A 91 25.29 -18.24 15.26
CA ASP A 91 24.16 -19.05 15.71
C ASP A 91 22.96 -18.22 16.20
N ASP A 92 23.20 -17.02 16.73
CA ASP A 92 22.14 -16.11 17.18
C ASP A 92 21.33 -15.57 15.99
N GLU A 93 22.00 -15.21 14.90
CA GLU A 93 21.36 -14.79 13.65
C GLU A 93 20.58 -15.94 12.99
N ASN A 94 21.16 -17.14 12.98
CA ASN A 94 20.45 -18.33 12.49
C ASN A 94 19.20 -18.63 13.32
N THR A 95 19.26 -18.42 14.63
CA THR A 95 18.10 -18.51 15.53
C THR A 95 17.07 -17.45 15.21
N GLY A 96 17.49 -16.20 14.96
CA GLY A 96 16.62 -15.11 14.52
C GLY A 96 15.88 -15.42 13.21
N ILE A 97 16.59 -15.96 12.21
CA ILE A 97 16.00 -16.40 10.94
C ILE A 97 14.93 -17.48 11.18
N ALA A 98 15.21 -18.45 12.06
CA ALA A 98 14.26 -19.50 12.41
C ALA A 98 12.99 -18.96 13.11
N ILE A 99 13.15 -17.96 13.99
CA ILE A 99 12.01 -17.29 14.65
C ILE A 99 11.12 -16.60 13.61
N VAL A 100 11.72 -15.85 12.67
CA VAL A 100 10.96 -15.17 11.60
C VAL A 100 10.23 -16.19 10.72
N LYS A 101 10.90 -17.28 10.31
CA LYS A 101 10.26 -18.36 9.54
C LYS A 101 9.02 -18.89 10.24
N ARG A 102 9.12 -19.18 11.53
CA ARG A 102 7.97 -19.64 12.33
C ARG A 102 6.87 -18.59 12.40
N ALA A 103 7.21 -17.32 12.63
CA ALA A 103 6.23 -16.24 12.75
C ALA A 103 5.43 -16.03 11.46
N LEU A 104 6.04 -16.24 10.30
CA LEU A 104 5.38 -16.12 8.99
C LEU A 104 4.28 -17.19 8.75
N GLU A 105 4.31 -18.32 9.47
CA GLU A 105 3.28 -19.35 9.41
C GLU A 105 2.05 -19.05 10.29
N GLU A 106 2.20 -18.19 11.29
CA GLU A 106 1.14 -17.94 12.28
C GLU A 106 -0.14 -17.31 11.66
N PRO A 107 -0.07 -16.37 10.70
CA PRO A 107 -1.29 -15.78 10.12
C PRO A 107 -2.22 -16.82 9.48
N ILE A 108 -1.68 -17.79 8.72
CA ILE A 108 -2.51 -18.82 8.10
C ILE A 108 -3.04 -19.81 9.13
N ARG A 109 -2.25 -20.17 10.15
CA ARG A 109 -2.69 -21.04 11.25
C ARG A 109 -3.83 -20.40 12.03
N GLN A 110 -3.74 -19.11 12.31
CA GLN A 110 -4.79 -18.38 12.98
C GLN A 110 -6.09 -18.35 12.16
N ILE A 111 -5.99 -18.09 10.85
CA ILE A 111 -7.17 -18.12 9.96
C ILE A 111 -7.82 -19.50 9.97
N VAL A 112 -7.03 -20.58 9.87
CA VAL A 112 -7.54 -21.96 9.91
C VAL A 112 -8.17 -22.30 11.26
N TYR A 113 -7.57 -21.86 12.38
CA TYR A 113 -8.11 -22.09 13.72
C TYR A 113 -9.47 -21.41 13.95
N PHE A 114 -9.66 -20.20 13.40
CA PHE A 114 -10.92 -19.46 13.51
C PHE A 114 -11.93 -19.85 12.43
N SER A 115 -11.55 -20.69 11.45
CA SER A 115 -12.49 -21.21 10.46
C SER A 115 -13.34 -22.31 11.09
N PRO A 116 -14.69 -22.24 10.97
CA PRO A 116 -15.57 -23.34 11.36
C PRO A 116 -15.43 -24.57 10.44
#